data_AF-T1BAY2-F1
#
_entry.id   AF-T1BAY2-F1
#
_cell.length_a   1.000
_cell.length_b   1.000
_cell.length_c   1.000
_cell.angle_alpha   90.00
_cell.angle_beta   90.00
_cell.angle_gamma   90.00
#
_symmetry.space_group_name_H-M   'P 1'
#
loop_
_entity.id
_entity.type
_entity.pdbx_description
1 polymer ?
#
loop_
_entity_poly.entity_id
_entity_poly.type
_entity_poly.pdbx_seq_one_letter_code
_entity_poly.pdbx_strand_id
1 'polypeptide(L)'
;KLEAQISPLPPVVLGGMLVVPAGLLAAMTGKAVPMSTAPVDTQISAARARAIVMEIERGLGFEPTDREFEKLGYDIESRVPGTGRLRFIEVKGRASGADTITVTRNEILHSLNKPEDFILVIVEFTGDNTHRAHYLRQPFQREPDFGVTSVNYDLADLLAQAGEPS
;
A
#
# COMPACT_ATOMS: atom_id res chain seq x y z
N LYS A 1 -0.33 -68.41 -17.78
CA LYS A 1 0.71 -67.37 -17.98
C LYS A 1 0.55 -66.34 -16.87
N LEU A 2 1.53 -66.20 -15.97
CA LEU A 2 1.48 -65.30 -14.79
C LEU A 2 1.78 -63.82 -15.12
N GLU A 3 2.04 -63.51 -16.40
CA GLU A 3 2.51 -62.21 -16.87
C GLU A 3 1.44 -61.09 -16.80
N ALA A 4 0.15 -61.46 -16.66
CA ALA A 4 -0.96 -60.51 -16.65
C ALA A 4 -1.29 -59.91 -15.26
N GLN A 5 -0.53 -60.24 -14.21
CA GLN A 5 -0.78 -59.76 -12.84
C GLN A 5 0.20 -58.66 -12.37
N ILE A 6 1.08 -58.17 -13.24
CA ILE A 6 2.01 -57.09 -12.89
C ILE A 6 1.38 -55.75 -13.31
N SER A 7 0.78 -55.05 -12.36
CA SER A 7 0.30 -53.67 -12.56
C SER A 7 1.41 -52.69 -12.13
N PRO A 8 1.88 -51.78 -13.00
CA PRO A 8 2.84 -50.78 -12.61
C PRO A 8 2.20 -49.80 -11.62
N LEU A 9 2.82 -49.63 -10.45
CA LEU A 9 2.43 -48.58 -9.51
C LEU A 9 2.70 -47.21 -10.15
N PRO A 10 1.80 -46.22 -10.00
CA PRO A 10 2.00 -44.87 -10.51
C PRO A 10 3.34 -44.31 -10.04
N PRO A 11 4.14 -43.67 -10.90
CA PRO A 11 5.44 -43.14 -10.51
C PRO A 11 5.26 -42.06 -9.42
N VAL A 12 6.03 -42.17 -8.35
CA VAL A 12 6.12 -41.11 -7.33
C VAL A 12 7.20 -40.14 -7.78
N VAL A 13 6.80 -38.93 -8.19
CA VAL A 13 7.72 -37.86 -8.55
C VAL A 13 7.94 -36.96 -7.33
N LEU A 14 9.17 -36.91 -6.83
CA LEU A 14 9.61 -35.95 -5.83
C LEU A 14 10.23 -34.73 -6.53
N GLY A 15 9.51 -33.60 -6.50
CA GLY A 15 10.03 -32.31 -6.92
C GLY A 15 10.55 -31.52 -5.73
N GLY A 16 11.74 -30.93 -5.85
CA GLY A 16 12.30 -30.00 -4.87
C GLY A 16 12.72 -28.70 -5.56
N MET A 17 12.61 -27.58 -4.85
CA MET A 17 13.06 -26.26 -5.32
C MET A 17 14.05 -25.69 -4.32
N LEU A 18 15.18 -25.22 -4.82
CA LEU A 18 16.14 -24.44 -4.05
C LEU A 18 15.88 -22.96 -4.32
N VAL A 19 15.47 -22.23 -3.27
CA VAL A 19 15.28 -20.78 -3.34
C VAL A 19 16.56 -20.12 -2.84
N VAL A 20 17.25 -19.39 -3.71
CA VAL A 20 18.40 -18.56 -3.33
C VAL A 20 17.98 -17.09 -3.43
N PRO A 21 17.98 -16.33 -2.33
CA PRO A 21 17.70 -14.90 -2.38
C PRO A 21 18.74 -14.18 -3.26
N ALA A 22 18.29 -13.32 -4.17
CA ALA A 22 19.18 -12.56 -5.05
C ALA A 22 20.21 -11.72 -4.26
N GLY A 23 19.82 -11.21 -3.08
CA GLY A 23 20.71 -10.48 -2.18
C GLY A 23 21.86 -11.33 -1.62
N LEU A 24 21.63 -12.63 -1.36
CA LEU A 24 22.67 -13.55 -0.90
C LEU A 24 23.71 -13.79 -2.00
N LEU A 25 23.26 -14.01 -3.24
CA LEU A 25 24.16 -14.18 -4.39
C LEU A 25 25.02 -12.94 -4.65
N ALA A 26 24.45 -11.75 -4.50
CA ALA A 26 25.17 -10.51 -4.69
C ALA A 26 26.23 -10.29 -3.59
N ALA A 27 25.90 -10.55 -2.33
CA ALA A 27 26.85 -10.51 -1.21
C ALA A 27 28.03 -11.48 -1.43
N MET A 28 27.74 -12.69 -1.91
CA MET A 28 28.78 -13.70 -2.17
C MET A 28 29.66 -13.39 -3.39
N THR A 29 29.15 -12.63 -4.37
CA THR A 29 29.86 -12.33 -5.62
C THR A 29 30.49 -10.93 -5.65
N GLY A 30 30.36 -10.16 -4.57
CA GLY A 30 30.89 -8.79 -4.47
C GLY A 30 30.27 -7.81 -5.48
N LYS A 31 29.14 -8.18 -6.11
CA LYS A 31 28.39 -7.29 -7.00
C LYS A 31 27.42 -6.49 -6.17
N ALA A 32 27.43 -5.16 -6.34
CA ALA A 32 26.35 -4.32 -5.82
C ALA A 32 25.05 -4.76 -6.48
N VAL A 33 24.08 -5.23 -5.68
CA VAL A 33 22.70 -5.33 -6.16
C VAL A 33 22.31 -3.89 -6.50
N PRO A 34 21.76 -3.58 -7.69
CA PRO A 34 20.94 -2.38 -7.77
C PRO A 34 19.92 -2.50 -6.65
N MET A 35 19.80 -1.50 -5.77
CA MET A 35 18.74 -1.50 -4.76
C MET A 35 17.42 -1.68 -5.51
N SER A 36 16.94 -2.92 -5.56
CA SER A 36 15.55 -3.17 -5.83
C SER A 36 14.89 -2.51 -4.64
N THR A 37 14.13 -1.45 -4.90
CA THR A 37 13.15 -0.84 -3.99
C THR A 37 12.05 -1.86 -3.72
N ALA A 38 12.45 -3.03 -3.21
CA ALA A 38 11.70 -4.26 -3.18
C ALA A 38 10.47 -4.11 -2.28
N PRO A 39 9.40 -4.86 -2.54
CA PRO A 39 8.10 -4.76 -1.87
C PRO A 39 8.11 -4.83 -0.32
N VAL A 40 9.18 -5.35 0.29
CA VAL A 40 9.34 -5.38 1.75
C VAL A 40 9.55 -3.97 2.32
N ASP A 41 10.32 -3.13 1.64
CA ASP A 41 10.56 -1.74 2.04
C ASP A 41 9.26 -0.92 1.94
N THR A 42 8.43 -1.21 0.92
CA THR A 42 7.11 -0.59 0.77
C THR A 42 6.11 -1.02 1.84
N GLN A 43 6.14 -2.28 2.32
CA GLN A 43 5.21 -2.73 3.37
C GLN A 43 5.58 -2.16 4.74
N ILE A 44 6.87 -2.15 5.09
CA ILE A 44 7.36 -1.52 6.32
C ILE A 44 7.08 -0.01 6.28
N SER A 45 7.30 0.63 5.13
CA SER A 45 6.96 2.04 4.89
C SER A 45 5.45 2.30 5.01
N ALA A 46 4.59 1.42 4.49
CA ALA A 46 3.14 1.56 4.60
C ALA A 46 2.64 1.45 6.04
N ALA A 47 3.07 0.43 6.79
CA ALA A 47 2.70 0.28 8.21
C ALA A 47 3.19 1.47 9.05
N ARG A 48 4.41 1.95 8.79
CA ARG A 48 4.95 3.14 9.45
C ARG A 48 4.15 4.40 9.10
N ALA A 49 3.79 4.58 7.83
CA ALA A 49 2.98 5.70 7.37
C ALA A 49 1.60 5.70 8.05
N ARG A 50 0.92 4.55 8.12
CA ARG A 50 -0.36 4.44 8.83
C ARG A 50 -0.24 4.77 10.31
N ALA A 51 0.81 4.30 10.98
CA ALA A 51 1.04 4.63 12.39
C ALA A 51 1.18 6.14 12.62
N ILE A 52 1.90 6.83 11.74
CA ILE A 52 2.04 8.29 11.74
C ILE A 52 0.67 8.96 11.57
N VAL A 53 -0.09 8.56 10.54
CA VAL A 53 -1.40 9.16 10.26
C VAL A 53 -2.38 8.94 11.41
N MET A 54 -2.40 7.75 12.00
CA MET A 54 -3.22 7.50 13.20
C MET A 54 -2.83 8.42 14.37
N GLU A 55 -1.55 8.72 14.55
CA GLU A 55 -1.12 9.64 15.60
C GLU A 55 -1.54 11.09 15.31
N ILE A 56 -1.43 11.52 14.06
CA ILE A 56 -1.91 12.83 13.63
C ILE A 56 -3.42 12.95 13.85
N GLU A 57 -4.20 11.95 13.43
CA GLU A 57 -5.66 11.93 13.62
C GLU A 57 -6.05 11.98 15.10
N ARG A 58 -5.34 11.27 15.98
CA ARG A 58 -5.54 11.38 17.44
C ARG A 58 -5.23 12.77 17.95
N GLY A 59 -4.16 13.39 17.46
CA GLY A 59 -3.80 14.78 17.79
C GLY A 59 -4.86 15.79 17.36
N LEU A 60 -5.62 15.51 16.30
CA LEU A 60 -6.77 16.29 15.83
C LEU A 60 -8.06 16.02 16.62
N GLY A 61 -8.04 15.08 17.57
CA GLY A 61 -9.20 14.71 18.39
C GLY A 61 -10.12 13.68 17.73
N PHE A 62 -9.65 12.97 16.70
CA PHE A 62 -10.38 11.85 16.09
C PHE A 62 -9.98 10.50 16.69
N GLU A 63 -10.78 9.47 16.41
CA GLU A 63 -10.57 8.11 16.91
C GLU A 63 -10.27 7.15 15.73
N PRO A 64 -8.99 7.04 15.30
CA PRO A 64 -8.59 6.23 14.15
C PRO A 64 -8.42 4.74 14.49
N THR A 65 -8.84 3.89 13.56
CA THR A 65 -8.70 2.43 13.57
C THR A 65 -8.08 1.95 12.26
N ASP A 66 -7.00 1.16 12.33
CA ASP A 66 -6.39 0.52 11.15
C ASP A 66 -7.32 -0.59 10.61
N ARG A 67 -7.59 -0.55 9.31
CA ARG A 67 -8.49 -1.42 8.53
C ARG A 67 -7.84 -1.96 7.25
N GLU A 68 -6.53 -1.80 7.08
CA GLU A 68 -5.81 -2.22 5.86
C GLU A 68 -6.13 -3.67 5.46
N PHE A 69 -6.12 -4.59 6.42
CA PHE A 69 -6.29 -6.02 6.13
C PHE A 69 -7.73 -6.41 5.76
N GLU A 70 -8.70 -5.51 5.91
CA GLU A 70 -10.10 -5.74 5.57
C GLU A 70 -10.42 -5.44 4.09
N LYS A 71 -9.47 -4.82 3.34
CA LYS A 71 -9.60 -4.54 1.89
C LYS A 71 -10.82 -3.69 1.54
N LEU A 72 -11.14 -2.70 2.35
CA LEU A 72 -12.35 -1.85 2.21
C LEU A 72 -12.22 -0.74 1.16
N GLY A 73 -11.00 -0.53 0.63
CA GLY A 73 -10.69 0.57 -0.31
C GLY A 73 -10.16 1.83 0.39
N TYR A 74 -9.78 1.70 1.66
CA TYR A 74 -9.05 2.65 2.47
C TYR A 74 -8.30 1.88 3.58
N ASP A 75 -7.30 2.52 4.17
CA ASP A 75 -6.44 1.97 5.22
C ASP A 75 -6.98 2.21 6.64
N ILE A 76 -7.59 3.36 6.90
CA ILE A 76 -7.95 3.82 8.26
C ILE A 76 -9.39 4.33 8.27
N GLU A 77 -10.18 3.89 9.25
CA GLU A 77 -11.42 4.57 9.64
C GLU A 77 -11.13 5.50 10.80
N SER A 78 -11.34 6.81 10.61
CA SER A 78 -11.16 7.81 11.65
C SER A 78 -12.51 8.39 12.07
N ARG A 79 -12.98 8.02 13.26
CA ARG A 79 -14.29 8.45 13.78
C ARG A 79 -14.21 9.88 14.31
N VAL A 80 -15.23 10.67 13.98
CA VAL A 80 -15.42 12.02 14.52
C VAL A 80 -16.32 11.95 15.77
N PRO A 81 -15.78 12.16 16.98
CA PRO A 81 -16.54 12.01 18.22
C PRO A 81 -17.81 12.87 18.24
N GLY A 82 -18.90 12.35 18.81
CA GLY A 82 -20.17 13.08 18.98
C GLY A 82 -21.00 13.30 17.71
N THR A 83 -20.48 13.01 16.51
CA THR A 83 -21.21 13.25 15.24
C THR A 83 -21.71 11.97 14.57
N GLY A 84 -21.12 10.82 14.91
CA GLY A 84 -21.35 9.55 14.20
C GLY A 84 -20.74 9.49 12.80
N ARG A 85 -20.05 10.54 12.33
CA ARG A 85 -19.36 10.54 11.03
C ARG A 85 -18.05 9.74 11.10
N LEU A 86 -17.71 9.12 9.97
CA LEU A 86 -16.44 8.45 9.75
C LEU A 86 -15.71 9.16 8.62
N ARG A 87 -14.39 9.29 8.78
CA ARG A 87 -13.44 9.69 7.73
C ARG A 87 -12.77 8.41 7.22
N PHE A 88 -12.67 8.27 5.90
CA PHE A 88 -12.07 7.12 5.24
C PHE A 88 -10.71 7.53 4.70
N ILE A 89 -9.64 7.03 5.29
CA ILE A 89 -8.30 7.52 5.01
C ILE A 89 -7.49 6.44 4.31
N GLU A 90 -7.01 6.74 3.11
CA GLU A 90 -6.05 5.93 2.36
C GLU A 90 -4.65 6.49 2.55
N VAL A 91 -3.65 5.66 2.88
CA VAL A 91 -2.31 6.11 3.26
C VAL A 91 -1.25 5.61 2.27
N LYS A 92 -0.53 6.54 1.65
CA LYS A 92 0.59 6.22 0.75
C LYS A 92 1.90 6.73 1.34
N GLY A 93 2.71 5.83 1.87
CA GLY A 93 4.08 6.13 2.31
C GLY A 93 5.05 6.21 1.13
N ARG A 94 5.89 7.25 1.07
CA ARG A 94 6.92 7.42 0.03
C ARG A 94 8.23 7.94 0.61
N ALA A 95 9.33 7.35 0.14
CA ALA A 95 10.66 7.94 0.33
C ALA A 95 10.77 9.22 -0.51
N SER A 96 11.57 10.19 -0.04
CA SER A 96 11.81 11.43 -0.78
C SER A 96 12.34 11.15 -2.20
N GLY A 97 11.74 11.79 -3.21
CA GLY A 97 12.16 11.70 -4.61
C GLY A 97 11.40 10.70 -5.50
N ALA A 98 10.26 10.14 -5.04
CA ALA A 98 9.38 9.39 -5.91
C ALA A 98 8.53 10.33 -6.78
N ASP A 99 8.44 10.07 -8.08
CA ASP A 99 7.69 10.95 -9.01
C ASP A 99 6.19 10.63 -9.04
N THR A 100 5.77 9.44 -8.57
CA THR A 100 4.38 8.98 -8.74
C THR A 100 3.79 8.25 -7.53
N ILE A 101 2.46 8.30 -7.41
CA ILE A 101 1.64 7.52 -6.48
C ILE A 101 0.76 6.55 -7.26
N THR A 102 0.83 5.26 -6.90
CA THR A 102 -0.07 4.23 -7.40
C THR A 102 -1.29 4.13 -6.50
N VAL A 103 -2.47 4.18 -7.11
CA VAL A 103 -3.77 4.10 -6.44
C VAL A 103 -4.57 2.98 -7.08
N THR A 104 -5.19 2.11 -6.29
CA THR A 104 -5.99 1.02 -6.84
C THR A 104 -7.36 1.51 -7.33
N ARG A 105 -7.98 0.76 -8.25
CA ARG A 105 -9.34 1.08 -8.70
C ARG A 105 -10.34 1.11 -7.53
N ASN A 106 -10.17 0.25 -6.54
CA ASN A 106 -11.07 0.19 -5.37
C ASN A 106 -10.97 1.47 -4.53
N GLU A 107 -9.76 1.98 -4.29
CA GLU A 107 -9.53 3.25 -3.60
C GLU A 107 -10.17 4.43 -4.35
N ILE A 108 -9.96 4.50 -5.67
CA ILE A 108 -10.55 5.56 -6.50
C ILE A 108 -12.08 5.52 -6.41
N LEU A 109 -12.68 4.35 -6.60
CA LEU A 109 -14.14 4.19 -6.52
C LEU A 109 -14.68 4.53 -5.14
N HIS A 110 -13.99 4.13 -4.07
CA HIS A 110 -14.42 4.46 -2.72
C HIS A 110 -14.43 5.98 -2.51
N SER A 111 -13.39 6.68 -2.96
CA SER A 111 -13.32 8.14 -2.89
C SER A 111 -14.48 8.82 -3.62
N LEU A 112 -14.87 8.31 -4.79
CA LEU A 112 -15.93 8.89 -5.61
C LEU A 112 -17.32 8.66 -5.00
N ASN A 113 -17.48 7.55 -4.27
CA ASN A 113 -18.72 7.24 -3.54
C ASN A 113 -18.85 8.04 -2.23
N LYS A 114 -17.73 8.45 -1.63
CA LYS A 114 -17.67 9.15 -0.34
C LYS A 114 -16.80 10.42 -0.41
N PRO A 115 -17.07 11.36 -1.32
CA PRO A 115 -16.14 12.44 -1.65
C PRO A 115 -15.90 13.43 -0.50
N GLU A 116 -16.84 13.57 0.43
CA GLU A 116 -16.68 14.46 1.59
C GLU A 116 -15.91 13.82 2.76
N ASP A 117 -15.96 12.49 2.84
CA ASP A 117 -15.44 11.71 3.96
C ASP A 117 -14.10 11.04 3.63
N PHE A 118 -13.79 10.86 2.34
CA PHE A 118 -12.56 10.23 1.87
C PHE A 118 -11.38 11.20 1.82
N ILE A 119 -10.23 10.74 2.32
CA ILE A 119 -8.99 11.51 2.38
C ILE A 119 -7.85 10.60 1.92
N LEU A 120 -7.08 11.06 0.93
CA LEU A 120 -5.79 10.45 0.61
C LEU A 120 -4.72 11.17 1.42
N VAL A 121 -3.93 10.43 2.20
CA VAL A 121 -2.80 10.97 2.96
C VAL A 121 -1.50 10.43 2.39
N ILE A 122 -0.63 11.34 1.96
CA ILE A 122 0.70 11.01 1.48
C ILE A 122 1.70 11.31 2.60
N VAL A 123 2.46 10.31 3.00
CA VAL A 123 3.52 10.45 4.02
C VAL A 123 4.87 10.41 3.33
N GLU A 124 5.53 11.57 3.28
CA GLU A 124 6.89 11.71 2.76
C GLU A 124 7.91 11.52 3.88
N PHE A 125 8.81 10.55 3.71
CA PHE A 125 9.93 10.33 4.62
C PHE A 125 11.15 11.13 4.16
N THR A 126 11.48 12.22 4.88
CA THR A 126 12.58 13.13 4.55
C THR A 126 13.89 12.80 5.28
N GLY A 127 13.91 11.70 6.04
CA GLY A 127 15.04 11.21 6.82
C GLY A 127 14.61 10.07 7.74
N ASP A 128 15.53 9.54 8.54
CA ASP A 128 15.29 8.33 9.34
C ASP A 128 14.11 8.47 10.32
N ASN A 129 13.85 9.68 10.83
CA ASN A 129 12.76 9.95 11.78
C ASN A 129 11.92 11.21 11.49
N THR A 130 12.19 11.88 10.38
CA THR A 130 11.45 13.08 9.95
C THR A 130 10.49 12.72 8.83
N HIS A 131 9.24 13.15 8.96
CA HIS A 131 8.21 12.93 7.95
C HIS A 131 7.35 14.17 7.77
N ARG A 132 6.70 14.27 6.61
CA ARG A 132 5.62 15.22 6.33
C ARG A 132 4.40 14.46 5.86
N ALA A 133 3.23 14.87 6.34
CA ALA A 133 1.96 14.27 5.95
C ALA A 133 1.13 15.30 5.18
N HIS A 134 0.68 14.90 4.00
CA HIS A 134 -0.06 15.74 3.06
C HIS A 134 -1.48 15.19 2.93
N TYR A 135 -2.49 15.99 3.26
CA TYR A 135 -3.89 15.57 3.30
C TYR A 135 -4.62 16.07 2.05
N LEU A 136 -5.11 15.15 1.22
CA LEU A 136 -5.84 15.47 -0.01
C LEU A 136 -7.30 15.05 0.15
N ARG A 137 -8.21 16.04 0.05
CA ARG A 137 -9.65 15.80 -0.01
C ARG A 137 -10.09 15.78 -1.47
N GLN A 138 -11.04 14.90 -1.80
CA GLN A 138 -11.51 14.68 -3.17
C GLN A 138 -10.36 14.48 -4.18
N PRO A 139 -9.40 13.56 -3.90
CA PRO A 139 -8.17 13.43 -4.69
C PRO A 139 -8.41 12.94 -6.13
N PHE A 140 -9.57 12.33 -6.41
CA PHE A 140 -9.90 11.77 -7.71
C PHE A 140 -11.25 12.32 -8.18
N GLN A 141 -11.32 12.62 -9.49
CA GLN A 141 -12.49 13.26 -10.10
C GLN A 141 -13.20 12.35 -11.11
N ARG A 142 -12.58 11.23 -11.49
CA ARG A 142 -13.09 10.35 -12.54
C ARG A 142 -12.74 8.90 -12.29
N GLU A 143 -13.66 8.01 -12.63
CA GLU A 143 -13.47 6.58 -12.57
C GLU A 143 -12.49 6.11 -13.67
N PRO A 144 -11.56 5.17 -13.36
CA PRO A 144 -10.69 4.58 -14.37
C PRO A 144 -11.44 3.60 -15.29
N ASP A 145 -10.86 3.30 -16.45
CA ASP A 145 -11.44 2.32 -17.38
C ASP A 145 -11.66 0.95 -16.72
N PHE A 146 -12.67 0.21 -17.19
CA PHE A 146 -13.10 -1.05 -16.58
C PHE A 146 -11.97 -2.09 -16.44
N GLY A 147 -11.02 -2.13 -17.38
CA GLY A 147 -9.88 -3.06 -17.36
C GLY A 147 -8.71 -2.64 -16.46
N VAL A 148 -8.76 -1.45 -15.85
CA VAL A 148 -7.65 -0.90 -15.07
C VAL A 148 -7.76 -1.35 -13.61
N THR A 149 -6.69 -1.95 -13.09
CA THR A 149 -6.62 -2.36 -11.67
C THR A 149 -6.00 -1.29 -10.78
N SER A 150 -5.13 -0.44 -11.33
CA SER A 150 -4.49 0.68 -10.64
C SER A 150 -4.09 1.80 -11.61
N VAL A 151 -4.00 3.01 -11.09
CA VAL A 151 -3.61 4.22 -11.82
C VAL A 151 -2.40 4.86 -11.12
N ASN A 152 -1.44 5.34 -11.90
CA ASN A 152 -0.34 6.16 -11.38
C ASN A 152 -0.66 7.63 -11.60
N TYR A 153 -0.53 8.42 -10.53
CA TYR A 153 -0.67 9.87 -10.54
C TYR A 153 0.68 10.52 -10.32
N ASP A 154 0.89 11.69 -10.91
CA ASP A 154 2.05 12.54 -10.64
C ASP A 154 1.99 13.03 -9.18
N LEU A 155 3.10 12.86 -8.45
CA LEU A 155 3.14 13.22 -7.04
C LEU A 155 3.08 14.74 -6.87
N ALA A 156 3.74 15.53 -7.70
CA ALA A 156 3.78 16.98 -7.57
C ALA A 156 2.38 17.59 -7.78
N ASP A 157 1.63 17.09 -8.75
CA ASP A 157 0.24 17.52 -9.01
C ASP A 157 -0.68 17.20 -7.82
N LEU A 158 -0.50 16.05 -7.18
CA LEU A 158 -1.24 15.67 -5.98
C LEU A 158 -0.86 16.57 -4.80
N LEU A 159 0.44 16.78 -4.54
CA LEU A 159 0.91 17.62 -3.45
C LEU A 159 0.49 19.08 -3.58
N ALA A 160 0.35 19.60 -4.81
CA ALA A 160 -0.18 20.95 -5.05
C ALA A 160 -1.64 21.13 -4.59
N GLN A 161 -2.40 20.05 -4.50
CA GLN A 161 -3.79 20.03 -4.02
C GLN A 161 -3.90 19.69 -2.53
N ALA A 162 -2.79 19.29 -1.90
CA ALA A 162 -2.78 18.88 -0.51
C ALA A 162 -2.89 20.08 0.44
N GLY A 163 -3.61 19.87 1.53
CA GLY A 163 -3.66 20.78 2.67
C GLY A 163 -2.92 20.23 3.88
N GLU A 164 -2.87 21.06 4.91
CA GLU A 164 -2.46 20.65 6.26
C GLU A 164 -3.47 19.65 6.86
N PRO A 165 -3.02 18.81 7.81
CA PRO A 165 -3.92 17.91 8.54
C PRO A 165 -5.13 18.65 9.14
N SER A 166 -6.34 18.18 8.83
CA SER A 166 -7.63 18.78 9.24
C SER A 166 -8.74 17.75 9.33
#